data_AF-A0A0C2FC58-F1
#
_entry.id   AF-A0A0C2FC58-F1
#
_cell.length_a   1.000
_cell.length_b   1.000
_cell.length_c   1.000
_cell.angle_alpha   90.00
_cell.angle_beta   90.00
_cell.angle_gamma   90.00
#
_symmetry.space_group_name_H-M   'P 1'
#
loop_
_entity.id
_entity.type
_entity.pdbx_description
1 polymer ?
#
loop_
_entity_poly.entity_id
_entity_poly.type
_entity_poly.pdbx_seq_one_letter_code
_entity_poly.pdbx_strand_id
1 'polypeptide(L)'
;MINGSLVSRAKTLVDQANRAVLADNVRKKCIGFGSIIRCLRRLEEVLREMVNAAKSMQNQTLEEKFEEARVRIKRDIVFAASLYL
;
A
#
# COMPACT_ATOMS: atom_id res chain seq x y z
N MET A 1 16.47 0.25 51.98
CA MET A 1 15.19 0.35 51.23
C MET A 1 15.33 1.00 49.84
N ILE A 2 16.48 0.87 49.14
CA ILE A 2 16.76 1.65 47.92
C ILE A 2 16.65 0.81 46.62
N ASN A 3 16.60 -0.52 46.72
CA ASN A 3 16.68 -1.41 45.55
C ASN A 3 15.34 -1.67 44.83
N GLY A 4 14.20 -1.23 45.38
CA GLY A 4 12.87 -1.50 44.80
C GLY A 4 12.44 -0.54 43.70
N SER A 5 12.82 0.75 43.77
CA SER A 5 12.36 1.77 42.83
C SER A 5 13.20 1.86 41.54
N LEU A 6 14.45 1.42 41.59
CA LEU A 6 15.34 1.37 40.43
C LEU A 6 15.03 0.17 39.52
N VAL A 7 14.69 -0.99 40.10
CA VAL A 7 14.31 -2.20 39.34
C VAL A 7 12.98 -2.00 38.63
N SER A 8 12.00 -1.34 39.26
CA SER A 8 10.73 -1.02 38.62
C SER A 8 10.89 0.00 37.48
N ARG A 9 11.74 1.03 37.66
CA ARG A 9 12.09 1.98 36.59
C ARG A 9 12.81 1.31 35.41
N ALA A 10 13.74 0.39 35.69
CA ALA A 10 14.43 -0.37 34.65
C ALA A 10 13.47 -1.27 33.85
N LYS A 11 12.51 -1.93 34.52
CA LYS A 11 11.46 -2.72 33.86
C LYS A 11 10.57 -1.85 32.98
N THR A 12 10.12 -0.70 33.48
CA THR A 12 9.29 0.22 32.67
C THR A 12 10.04 0.80 31.48
N LEU A 13 11.35 1.05 31.58
CA LEU A 13 12.16 1.51 30.45
C LEU A 13 12.35 0.44 29.38
N VAL A 14 12.57 -0.83 29.79
CA VAL A 14 12.65 -1.97 28.86
C VAL A 14 11.30 -2.21 28.17
N ASP A 15 10.19 -2.13 28.91
CA ASP A 15 8.83 -2.27 28.34
C ASP A 15 8.44 -1.08 27.44
N GLN A 16 8.94 0.13 27.72
CA GLN A 16 8.77 1.30 26.86
C GLN A 16 9.60 1.20 25.57
N ALA A 17 10.83 0.69 25.64
CA ALA A 17 11.68 0.46 24.48
C ALA A 17 11.07 -0.59 23.52
N ASN A 18 10.56 -1.70 24.07
CA ASN A 18 9.89 -2.73 23.27
C ASN A 18 8.60 -2.24 22.60
N ARG A 19 7.83 -1.34 23.24
CA ARG A 19 6.65 -0.71 22.63
C ARG A 19 6.99 0.20 21.46
N ALA A 20 8.05 0.99 21.56
CA ALA A 20 8.48 1.88 20.48
C ALA A 20 8.91 1.08 19.23
N VAL A 21 9.65 -0.01 19.42
CA VAL A 21 10.09 -0.90 18.32
C VAL A 21 8.90 -1.62 17.67
N LEU A 22 7.88 -2.00 18.45
CA LEU A 22 6.65 -2.60 17.90
C LEU A 22 5.86 -1.59 17.05
N ALA A 23 5.74 -0.34 17.50
CA ALA A 23 5.02 0.71 16.78
C ALA A 23 5.70 1.05 15.42
N ASP A 24 7.03 1.04 15.37
CA ASP A 24 7.79 1.28 14.14
C ASP A 24 7.63 0.13 13.12
N ASN A 25 7.62 -1.12 13.61
CA ASN A 25 7.37 -2.31 12.78
C ASN A 25 5.93 -2.37 12.26
N VAL A 26 4.94 -2.01 13.09
CA VAL A 26 3.53 -1.94 12.67
C VAL A 26 3.35 -0.84 11.62
N ARG A 27 3.96 0.34 11.81
CA ARG A 27 3.96 1.42 10.80
C ARG A 27 4.59 0.97 9.48
N LYS A 28 5.75 0.30 9.50
CA LYS A 28 6.40 -0.23 8.28
C LYS A 28 5.55 -1.28 7.57
N LYS A 29 4.81 -2.11 8.30
CA LYS A 29 3.98 -3.17 7.70
C LYS A 29 2.67 -2.63 7.10
N CYS A 30 2.06 -1.61 7.70
CA CYS A 30 0.90 -0.92 7.14
C CYS A 30 1.22 -0.13 5.84
N ILE A 31 2.48 0.27 5.65
CA ILE A 31 2.94 0.90 4.39
C ILE A 31 2.90 -0.11 3.22
N GLY A 32 3.05 -1.41 3.47
CA GLY A 32 3.08 -2.44 2.42
C GLY A 32 1.77 -2.56 1.64
N PHE A 33 0.64 -2.78 2.32
CA PHE A 33 -0.63 -3.05 1.64
C PHE A 33 -1.31 -1.77 1.12
N GLY A 34 -1.23 -0.67 1.88
CA GLY A 34 -1.80 0.61 1.45
C GLY A 34 -1.01 1.30 0.33
N SER A 35 0.29 1.00 0.17
CA SER A 35 1.06 1.47 -0.99
C SER A 35 0.71 0.71 -2.26
N ILE A 36 0.46 -0.61 -2.17
CA ILE A 36 0.07 -1.44 -3.31
C ILE A 36 -1.24 -0.95 -3.94
N ILE A 37 -2.27 -0.70 -3.12
CA ILE A 37 -3.56 -0.19 -3.63
C ILE A 37 -3.40 1.19 -4.28
N ARG A 38 -2.57 2.08 -3.68
CA ARG A 38 -2.26 3.39 -4.28
C ARG A 38 -1.50 3.27 -5.59
N CYS A 39 -0.51 2.38 -5.69
CA CYS A 39 0.22 2.13 -6.92
C CYS A 39 -0.69 1.56 -8.03
N LEU A 40 -1.60 0.65 -7.69
CA LEU A 40 -2.55 0.07 -8.64
C LEU A 40 -3.54 1.11 -9.17
N ARG A 41 -4.09 1.97 -8.31
CA ARG A 41 -4.93 3.10 -8.75
C ARG A 41 -4.18 4.06 -9.68
N ARG A 42 -2.93 4.35 -9.36
CA ARG A 42 -2.07 5.21 -10.20
C ARG A 42 -1.75 4.56 -11.55
N LEU A 43 -1.61 3.23 -11.58
CA LEU A 43 -1.43 2.46 -12.81
C LEU A 43 -2.69 2.47 -13.69
N GLU A 44 -3.89 2.42 -13.11
CA GLU A 44 -5.16 2.60 -13.84
C GLU A 44 -5.23 3.98 -14.51
N GLU A 45 -4.85 5.04 -13.79
CA GLU A 45 -4.82 6.40 -14.31
C GLU A 45 -3.86 6.53 -15.51
N VAL A 46 -2.66 5.95 -15.43
CA VAL A 46 -1.68 5.95 -16.53
C VAL A 46 -2.20 5.17 -17.74
N LEU A 47 -2.86 4.03 -17.55
CA LEU A 47 -3.46 3.27 -18.66
C LEU A 47 -4.54 4.08 -19.39
N ARG A 48 -5.34 4.87 -18.65
CA ARG A 48 -6.34 5.76 -19.27
C ARG A 48 -5.68 6.85 -20.12
N GLU A 49 -4.56 7.41 -19.67
CA GLU A 49 -3.79 8.38 -20.46
C GLU A 49 -3.18 7.74 -21.71
N MET A 50 -2.67 6.51 -21.60
CA MET A 50 -2.14 5.74 -22.73
C MET A 50 -3.20 5.42 -23.79
N VAL A 51 -4.44 5.13 -23.39
CA VAL A 51 -5.57 4.95 -24.33
C VAL A 51 -5.84 6.23 -25.11
N ASN A 52 -5.83 7.39 -24.45
CA ASN A 52 -6.01 8.68 -25.12
C ASN A 52 -4.84 9.02 -26.06
N ALA A 53 -3.60 8.66 -25.69
CA ALA A 53 -2.43 8.78 -26.55
C ALA A 53 -2.52 7.85 -27.78
N ALA A 54 -2.94 6.59 -27.58
CA ALA A 54 -3.14 5.63 -28.66
C ALA A 54 -4.24 6.07 -29.65
N LYS A 55 -5.33 6.66 -29.14
CA LYS A 55 -6.37 7.31 -29.96
C LYS A 55 -5.83 8.45 -30.80
N SER A 56 -4.97 9.29 -30.21
CA SER A 56 -4.31 10.40 -30.92
C SER A 56 -3.37 9.90 -32.03
N MET A 57 -2.77 8.73 -31.85
CA MET A 57 -1.92 8.07 -32.85
C MET A 57 -2.70 7.25 -33.90
N GLN A 58 -4.04 7.19 -33.81
CA GLN A 58 -4.91 6.37 -34.67
C GLN A 58 -4.49 4.88 -34.75
N ASN A 59 -3.96 4.32 -33.66
CA ASN A 59 -3.56 2.92 -33.61
C ASN A 59 -4.57 2.09 -32.81
N GLN A 60 -5.52 1.50 -33.53
CA GLN A 60 -6.66 0.76 -32.98
C GLN A 60 -6.24 -0.50 -32.20
N THR A 61 -5.21 -1.21 -32.69
CA THR A 61 -4.68 -2.40 -32.03
C THR A 61 -4.06 -2.08 -30.67
N LEU A 62 -3.43 -0.91 -30.53
CA LEU A 62 -2.85 -0.45 -29.27
C LEU A 62 -3.95 0.00 -28.29
N GLU A 63 -4.96 0.70 -28.80
CA GLU A 63 -6.13 1.13 -28.02
C GLU A 63 -6.82 -0.06 -27.36
N GLU A 64 -7.17 -1.10 -28.14
CA GLU A 64 -7.82 -2.30 -27.63
C GLU A 64 -6.99 -3.02 -26.56
N LYS A 65 -5.67 -3.15 -26.78
CA LYS A 65 -4.75 -3.76 -25.80
C LYS A 65 -4.71 -3.01 -24.48
N PHE A 66 -4.63 -1.68 -24.52
CA PHE A 66 -4.63 -0.87 -23.30
C PHE A 66 -5.98 -0.92 -22.59
N GLU A 67 -7.06 -1.00 -23.35
CA GLU A 67 -8.40 -1.07 -22.78
C GLU A 67 -8.69 -2.42 -22.11
N GLU A 68 -8.25 -3.50 -22.73
CA GLU A 68 -8.30 -4.84 -22.14
C GLU A 68 -7.41 -4.97 -20.91
N ALA A 69 -6.24 -4.30 -20.89
CA ALA A 69 -5.37 -4.21 -19.72
C ALA A 69 -6.04 -3.41 -18.59
N ARG A 70 -6.70 -2.28 -18.90
CA ARG A 70 -7.40 -1.43 -17.92
C ARG A 70 -8.54 -2.19 -17.23
N VAL A 71 -9.33 -2.95 -17.99
CA VAL A 71 -10.44 -3.75 -17.45
C VAL A 71 -9.94 -4.84 -16.49
N ARG A 72 -8.84 -5.52 -16.84
CA ARG A 72 -8.21 -6.53 -15.97
C ARG A 72 -7.75 -5.92 -14.65
N ILE A 73 -6.99 -4.82 -14.68
CA ILE A 73 -6.49 -4.15 -13.48
C ILE A 73 -7.62 -3.63 -12.59
N LYS A 74 -8.66 -3.04 -13.18
CA LYS A 74 -9.81 -2.53 -12.41
C LYS A 74 -10.52 -3.65 -11.64
N ARG A 75 -10.61 -4.86 -12.20
CA ARG A 75 -11.19 -6.02 -11.52
C ARG A 75 -10.36 -6.42 -10.30
N ASP A 76 -9.03 -6.46 -10.45
CA ASP A 76 -8.11 -6.86 -9.38
C ASP A 76 -8.12 -5.85 -8.22
N ILE A 77 -8.24 -4.55 -8.50
CA ILE A 77 -8.36 -3.50 -7.48
C ILE A 77 -9.64 -3.65 -6.65
N VAL A 78 -10.79 -3.90 -7.30
CA VAL A 78 -12.08 -4.08 -6.61
C VAL A 78 -12.05 -5.34 -5.75
N PHE A 79 -11.44 -6.41 -6.24
CA PHE A 79 -11.30 -7.67 -5.49
C PHE A 79 -10.39 -7.50 -4.26
N ALA A 80 -9.26 -6.81 -4.43
CA ALA A 80 -8.33 -6.50 -3.33
C ALA A 80 -8.97 -5.58 -2.27
N ALA A 81 -9.82 -4.63 -2.66
CA ALA A 81 -10.56 -3.78 -1.75
C ALA A 81 -11.62 -4.56 -0.94
N SER A 82 -12.30 -5.54 -1.55
CA SER A 82 -13.28 -6.38 -0.84
C SER A 82 -12.67 -7.35 0.18
N LEU A 83 -11.38 -7.68 0.05
CA LEU A 83 -10.68 -8.56 1.00
C LEU A 83 -10.24 -7.83 2.28
N TYR A 84 -10.24 -6.49 2.25
CA TYR A 84 -9.73 -5.63 3.33
C TYR A 84 -10.84 -5.00 4.18
N LEU A 85 -12.11 -5.29 3.88
CA LEU A 85 -13.28 -4.96 4.70
C LEU A 85 -13.50 -6.07 5.74
#